data_AF-A0A1G0C5D4-F1
#
_entry.id   AF-A0A1G0C5D4-F1
#
_cell.length_a   1.000
_cell.length_b   1.000
_cell.length_c   1.000
_cell.angle_alpha   90.00
_cell.angle_beta   90.00
_cell.angle_gamma   90.00
#
_symmetry.space_group_name_H-M   'P 1'
#
loop_
_entity.id
_entity.type
_entity.pdbx_description
1 polymer ?
#
loop_
_entity_poly.entity_id
_entity_poly.type
_entity_poly.pdbx_seq_one_letter_code
_entity_poly.pdbx_strand_id
1 'polypeptide(L)'
;MHLSYSLSAQYVFFGERTLDNSSMAIHFDKDGLPYPDHFIADSSLQNSLGSLFTWYQHHGDNFISICAEYNFFPETINKQTIDQLNDSIIGKWMTRINSESDKFAAVAYYVHGYRKLFTSTESAVTSVTEFQLLKENLATYDNPNAYEVEVYWDGTYDCCFSTNHKKNKQLFELFEDAQENAGKVAISLRKVLNLTKKIQIQVVGHSLGAQVIAYSLFDPAGTSNIIPTPNQTNHKLSICLIAPAIDARVFHDYYNRTTPVNIEEPDNYRLMIVYNEDDFVLKKKDPKTGFFGPGANSYGRTGLGCNHHGQAEKLKSYFEKHFPKSELTLKDKTSLGKCHSWRCYTQNEELKEVSNFLWRWVVWGDF
;
A
#
# COMPACT_ATOMS: atom_id res chain seq x y z
N MET A 1 32.86 3.13 -0.09
CA MET A 1 33.14 4.48 -0.61
C MET A 1 31.87 5.29 -0.35
N HIS A 2 31.87 6.10 0.72
CA HIS A 2 30.70 6.86 1.16
C HIS A 2 30.40 7.98 0.17
N LEU A 3 29.29 7.87 -0.56
CA LEU A 3 28.70 9.00 -1.25
C LEU A 3 27.94 9.83 -0.21
N SER A 4 28.31 11.10 -0.10
CA SER A 4 27.70 12.10 0.76
C SER A 4 26.26 12.36 0.30
N TYR A 5 25.30 11.77 1.01
CA TYR A 5 23.88 11.97 0.81
C TYR A 5 23.46 13.34 1.36
N SER A 6 22.70 14.09 0.56
CA SER A 6 21.82 15.13 1.10
C SER A 6 20.61 14.42 1.73
N LEU A 7 20.73 14.06 3.01
CA LEU A 7 19.73 13.34 3.84
C LEU A 7 18.39 14.07 4.03
N SER A 8 18.17 15.22 3.41
CA SER A 8 17.16 16.18 3.88
C SER A 8 15.70 15.84 3.54
N ALA A 9 15.38 14.77 2.82
CA ALA A 9 13.97 14.41 2.56
C ALA A 9 13.68 12.94 2.19
N GLN A 10 14.58 11.97 2.43
CA GLN A 10 14.39 10.59 1.96
C GLN A 10 13.19 9.88 2.58
N TYR A 11 12.82 10.20 3.81
CA TYR A 11 11.79 9.52 4.57
C TYR A 11 10.53 10.36 4.67
N VAL A 12 9.38 9.71 4.67
CA VAL A 12 8.08 10.34 4.96
C VAL A 12 7.72 10.06 6.42
N PHE A 13 7.54 11.12 7.19
CA PHE A 13 7.24 11.04 8.61
C PHE A 13 5.76 11.32 8.89
N PHE A 14 5.28 10.80 10.03
CA PHE A 14 3.90 10.92 10.49
C PHE A 14 3.82 11.25 11.98
N GLY A 15 4.91 11.73 12.58
CA GLY A 15 5.00 11.96 14.02
C GLY A 15 4.24 13.21 14.47
N GLU A 16 4.18 14.23 13.59
CA GLU A 16 3.46 15.49 13.84
C GLU A 16 2.03 15.52 13.27
N ARG A 17 1.48 14.34 12.90
CA ARG A 17 0.13 14.24 12.36
C ARG A 17 -0.94 14.65 13.38
N THR A 18 -2.07 15.18 12.91
CA THR A 18 -3.24 15.44 13.76
C THR A 18 -3.87 14.11 14.19
N LEU A 19 -4.00 13.91 15.50
CA LEU A 19 -4.59 12.70 16.08
C LEU A 19 -6.13 12.73 16.06
N ASP A 20 -6.71 13.94 16.13
CA ASP A 20 -8.15 14.16 16.01
C ASP A 20 -8.55 14.23 14.53
N ASN A 21 -8.44 13.11 13.82
CA ASN A 21 -8.91 13.01 12.45
C ASN A 21 -10.26 12.30 12.35
N SER A 22 -11.19 12.92 11.62
CA SER A 22 -12.50 12.34 11.31
C SER A 22 -12.40 11.10 10.41
N SER A 23 -11.35 11.00 9.59
CA SER A 23 -11.06 9.79 8.80
C SER A 23 -10.31 8.75 9.63
N MET A 24 -10.57 7.47 9.35
CA MET A 24 -9.76 6.38 9.87
C MET A 24 -8.47 6.29 9.05
N ALA A 25 -7.33 6.46 9.72
CA ALA A 25 -6.01 6.40 9.11
C ALA A 25 -5.05 5.58 9.95
N ILE A 26 -4.24 4.74 9.30
CA ILE A 26 -3.16 3.98 9.93
C ILE A 26 -1.83 4.36 9.28
N HIS A 27 -0.78 4.42 10.08
CA HIS A 27 0.50 5.00 9.67
C HIS A 27 1.64 4.06 10.03
N PHE A 28 2.51 3.79 9.06
CA PHE A 28 3.67 2.92 9.23
C PHE A 28 4.96 3.65 8.89
N ASP A 29 6.02 3.41 9.65
CA ASP A 29 7.36 3.88 9.31
C ASP A 29 8.01 3.04 8.18
N LYS A 30 9.27 3.34 7.86
CA LYS A 30 10.04 2.60 6.84
C LYS A 30 10.25 1.12 7.18
N ASP A 31 10.20 0.77 8.46
CA ASP A 31 10.41 -0.58 8.95
C ASP A 31 9.08 -1.33 9.15
N GLY A 32 7.95 -0.70 8.76
CA GLY A 32 6.61 -1.25 8.92
C GLY A 32 6.07 -1.16 10.35
N LEU A 33 6.71 -0.40 11.25
CA LEU A 33 6.24 -0.24 12.62
C LEU A 33 5.07 0.76 12.65
N PRO A 34 3.98 0.45 13.37
CA PRO A 34 2.84 1.33 13.50
C PRO A 34 3.19 2.56 14.35
N TYR A 35 2.80 3.75 13.89
CA TYR A 35 2.92 4.95 14.71
C TYR A 35 1.92 4.95 15.87
N PRO A 36 2.34 5.27 17.11
CA PRO A 36 1.45 5.43 18.25
C PRO A 36 0.64 6.72 18.11
N ASP A 37 -0.50 6.81 18.79
CA ASP A 37 -1.30 8.04 18.93
C ASP A 37 -0.64 9.02 19.91
N HIS A 38 0.63 9.30 19.66
CA HIS A 38 1.51 10.12 20.46
C HIS A 38 2.24 11.08 19.52
N PHE A 39 2.41 12.33 19.95
CA PHE A 39 3.14 13.32 19.18
C PHE A 39 4.63 13.01 19.21
N ILE A 40 5.25 12.84 18.05
CA ILE A 40 6.70 12.68 17.91
C ILE A 40 7.18 13.72 16.91
N ALA A 41 8.07 14.62 17.30
CA ALA A 41 8.58 15.62 16.36
C ALA A 41 9.27 14.93 15.16
N ASP A 42 8.93 15.34 13.94
CA ASP A 42 9.48 14.74 12.71
C ASP A 42 11.01 14.96 12.65
N SER A 43 11.48 16.09 13.19
CA SER A 43 12.91 16.38 13.37
C SER A 43 13.64 15.36 14.26
N SER A 44 12.94 14.78 15.25
CA SER A 44 13.48 13.73 16.11
C SER A 44 13.55 12.38 15.39
N LEU A 45 12.54 12.07 14.56
CA LEU A 45 12.51 10.88 13.71
C LEU A 45 13.57 10.95 12.61
N GLN A 46 13.88 12.14 12.08
CA GLN A 46 14.95 12.34 11.11
C GLN A 46 16.32 11.92 11.67
N ASN A 47 16.60 12.21 12.95
CA ASN A 47 17.83 11.76 13.61
C ASN A 47 17.90 10.24 13.78
N SER A 48 16.75 9.56 13.72
CA SER A 48 16.62 8.10 13.77
C SER A 48 16.46 7.48 12.37
N LEU A 49 16.74 8.26 11.31
CA LEU A 49 16.63 7.86 9.91
C LEU A 49 15.25 7.27 9.57
N GLY A 50 14.17 7.83 10.13
CA GLY A 50 12.80 7.37 9.87
C GLY A 50 12.43 6.02 10.47
N SER A 51 13.22 5.48 11.40
CA SER A 51 12.90 4.25 12.12
C SER A 51 12.38 4.53 13.52
N LEU A 52 11.13 4.13 13.81
CA LEU A 52 10.55 4.12 15.15
C LEU A 52 11.32 3.16 16.07
N PHE A 53 11.82 2.03 15.53
CA PHE A 53 12.62 1.09 16.31
C PHE A 53 13.87 1.77 16.88
N THR A 54 14.66 2.41 16.01
CA THR A 54 15.85 3.18 16.41
C THR A 54 15.46 4.34 17.33
N TRP A 55 14.34 5.00 17.06
CA TRP A 55 13.87 6.12 17.87
C TRP A 55 13.55 5.68 19.31
N TYR A 56 12.82 4.57 19.50
CA TYR A 56 12.50 4.02 20.82
C TYR A 56 13.75 3.62 21.61
N GLN A 57 14.77 3.09 20.94
CA GLN A 57 16.04 2.73 21.59
C GLN A 57 16.81 3.94 22.13
N HIS A 58 16.66 5.11 21.50
CA HIS A 58 17.35 6.33 21.91
C HIS A 58 16.51 7.27 22.79
N HIS A 59 15.20 7.03 22.90
CA HIS A 59 14.26 7.88 23.66
C HIS A 59 13.47 7.06 24.69
N GLY A 60 14.18 6.46 25.64
CA GLY A 60 13.60 5.49 26.57
C GLY A 60 12.44 6.02 27.42
N ASP A 61 12.55 7.23 27.94
CA ASP A 61 11.48 7.86 28.74
C ASP A 61 10.20 8.06 27.90
N ASN A 62 10.34 8.47 26.63
CA ASN A 62 9.21 8.60 25.73
C ASN A 62 8.61 7.24 25.38
N PHE A 63 9.44 6.21 25.14
CA PHE A 63 8.95 4.86 24.89
C PHE A 63 8.11 4.33 26.07
N ILE A 64 8.59 4.52 27.31
CA ILE A 64 7.83 4.14 28.52
C ILE A 64 6.52 4.91 28.62
N SER A 65 6.53 6.22 28.36
CA SER A 65 5.32 7.06 28.33
C SER A 65 4.31 6.56 27.31
N ILE A 66 4.76 6.24 26.09
CA ILE A 66 3.91 5.70 25.03
C ILE A 66 3.35 4.33 25.46
N CYS A 67 4.16 3.44 26.03
CA CYS A 67 3.67 2.14 26.49
C CYS A 67 2.54 2.29 27.53
N ALA A 68 2.66 3.25 28.45
CA ALA A 68 1.64 3.53 29.46
C ALA A 68 0.30 3.96 28.83
N GLU A 69 0.31 4.73 27.73
CA GLU A 69 -0.90 5.11 26.98
C GLU A 69 -1.66 3.90 26.40
N TYR A 70 -0.95 2.80 26.18
CA TYR A 70 -1.49 1.52 25.70
C TYR A 70 -1.66 0.48 26.83
N ASN A 71 -1.59 0.89 28.10
CA ASN A 71 -1.67 0.02 29.28
C ASN A 71 -0.62 -1.11 29.29
N PHE A 72 0.58 -0.82 28.79
CA PHE A 72 1.72 -1.73 28.73
C PHE A 72 2.89 -1.13 29.50
N PHE A 73 3.58 -1.93 30.32
CA PHE A 73 4.65 -1.44 31.22
C PHE A 73 5.90 -2.34 31.10
N PRO A 74 6.78 -2.10 30.11
CA PRO A 74 7.96 -2.92 29.92
C PRO A 74 9.05 -2.59 30.95
N GLU A 75 9.77 -3.62 31.42
CA GLU A 75 10.95 -3.45 32.28
C GLU A 75 12.21 -3.07 31.50
N THR A 76 12.29 -3.43 30.21
CA THR A 76 13.44 -3.16 29.35
C THR A 76 12.99 -2.78 27.94
N ILE A 77 13.85 -2.06 27.20
CA ILE A 77 13.59 -1.69 25.81
C ILE A 77 14.34 -2.66 24.91
N ASN A 78 13.61 -3.57 24.29
CA ASN A 78 14.14 -4.54 23.35
C ASN A 78 13.11 -4.84 22.24
N LYS A 79 13.51 -5.68 21.27
CA LYS A 79 12.64 -6.03 20.14
C LYS A 79 11.28 -6.61 20.59
N GLN A 80 11.27 -7.51 21.57
CA GLN A 80 10.04 -8.14 22.04
C GLN A 80 9.08 -7.11 22.64
N THR A 81 9.59 -6.18 23.46
CA THR A 81 8.75 -5.12 24.06
C THR A 81 8.25 -4.11 23.02
N ILE A 82 9.05 -3.83 21.98
CA ILE A 82 8.61 -2.99 20.85
C ILE A 82 7.54 -3.72 20.03
N ASP A 83 7.71 -5.02 19.77
CA ASP A 83 6.69 -5.84 19.08
C ASP A 83 5.36 -5.87 19.88
N GLN A 84 5.42 -5.97 21.21
CA GLN A 84 4.25 -5.91 22.09
C GLN A 84 3.54 -4.55 22.04
N LEU A 85 4.30 -3.45 22.03
CA LEU A 85 3.72 -2.12 21.80
C LEU A 85 3.05 -2.05 20.43
N ASN A 86 3.71 -2.53 19.37
CA ASN A 86 3.16 -2.54 18.01
C ASN A 86 1.84 -3.31 17.93
N ASP A 87 1.76 -4.49 18.56
CA ASP A 87 0.54 -5.28 18.63
C ASP A 87 -0.56 -4.54 19.41
N SER A 88 -0.22 -3.78 20.44
CA SER A 88 -1.15 -2.94 21.21
C SER A 88 -1.70 -1.77 20.39
N ILE A 89 -0.83 -1.10 19.61
CA ILE A 89 -1.23 -0.03 18.68
C ILE A 89 -2.20 -0.57 17.62
N ILE A 90 -1.84 -1.69 16.97
CA ILE A 90 -2.70 -2.35 15.99
C ILE A 90 -4.02 -2.79 16.65
N GLY A 91 -3.98 -3.35 17.87
CA GLY A 91 -5.18 -3.74 18.61
C GLY A 91 -6.15 -2.58 18.85
N LYS A 92 -5.63 -1.38 19.16
CA LYS A 92 -6.44 -0.16 19.27
C LYS A 92 -7.08 0.23 17.94
N TRP A 93 -6.30 0.24 16.85
CA TRP A 93 -6.84 0.48 15.50
C TRP A 93 -7.95 -0.50 15.14
N MET A 94 -7.73 -1.79 15.41
CA MET A 94 -8.69 -2.83 15.08
C MET A 94 -9.96 -2.77 15.94
N THR A 95 -9.85 -2.32 17.18
CA THR A 95 -11.03 -2.05 18.02
C THR A 95 -11.91 -0.97 17.38
N ARG A 96 -11.29 0.13 16.92
CA ARG A 96 -11.98 1.21 16.22
C ARG A 96 -12.55 0.77 14.89
N ILE A 97 -11.74 0.20 13.99
CA ILE A 97 -12.17 -0.28 12.67
C ILE A 97 -13.34 -1.24 12.81
N ASN A 98 -13.24 -2.25 13.66
CA ASN A 98 -14.28 -3.26 13.78
C ASN A 98 -15.57 -2.70 14.40
N SER A 99 -15.50 -1.81 15.39
CA SER A 99 -16.70 -1.21 15.99
C SER A 99 -17.38 -0.19 15.10
N GLU A 100 -16.62 0.68 14.43
CA GLU A 100 -17.18 1.72 13.58
C GLU A 100 -17.67 1.17 12.23
N SER A 101 -17.05 0.11 11.71
CA SER A 101 -17.42 -0.51 10.43
C SER A 101 -18.70 -1.34 10.47
N ASP A 102 -19.27 -1.61 11.66
CA ASP A 102 -20.47 -2.44 11.81
C ASP A 102 -21.67 -1.91 11.01
N LYS A 103 -21.82 -0.58 10.95
CA LYS A 103 -22.90 0.11 10.21
C LYS A 103 -22.68 0.19 8.69
N PHE A 104 -21.54 -0.27 8.18
CA PHE A 104 -21.18 -0.21 6.77
C PHE A 104 -21.34 -1.57 6.11
N ALA A 105 -21.35 -1.64 4.79
CA ALA A 105 -21.46 -2.91 4.09
C ALA A 105 -20.10 -3.61 3.90
N ALA A 106 -19.02 -2.82 3.84
CA ALA A 106 -17.64 -3.29 3.66
C ALA A 106 -16.65 -2.39 4.41
N VAL A 107 -15.41 -2.86 4.52
CA VAL A 107 -14.25 -2.02 4.89
C VAL A 107 -13.35 -1.88 3.66
N ALA A 108 -12.93 -0.67 3.33
CA ALA A 108 -12.07 -0.37 2.20
C ALA A 108 -10.74 0.24 2.66
N TYR A 109 -9.62 -0.40 2.32
CA TYR A 109 -8.28 0.08 2.60
C TYR A 109 -7.65 0.71 1.36
N TYR A 110 -7.16 1.93 1.48
CA TYR A 110 -6.49 2.65 0.40
C TYR A 110 -5.00 2.79 0.70
N VAL A 111 -4.15 2.33 -0.21
CA VAL A 111 -2.70 2.32 -0.04
C VAL A 111 -2.03 3.14 -1.15
N HIS A 112 -1.34 4.21 -0.77
CA HIS A 112 -0.66 5.09 -1.73
C HIS A 112 0.64 4.48 -2.26
N GLY A 113 1.17 5.10 -3.32
CA GLY A 113 2.39 4.69 -4.00
C GLY A 113 3.68 5.34 -3.48
N TYR A 114 4.74 5.12 -4.26
CA TYR A 114 6.08 5.71 -4.09
C TYR A 114 6.07 7.25 -4.18
N ARG A 115 6.94 7.93 -3.41
CA ARG A 115 7.14 9.39 -3.46
C ARG A 115 5.88 10.21 -3.19
N LYS A 116 5.16 9.86 -2.13
CA LYS A 116 3.99 10.62 -1.65
C LYS A 116 4.29 11.24 -0.31
N LEU A 117 4.33 12.57 -0.29
CA LEU A 117 4.40 13.33 0.96
C LEU A 117 3.09 13.20 1.72
N PHE A 118 3.18 13.25 3.05
CA PHE A 118 2.04 13.40 3.93
C PHE A 118 1.63 14.87 4.08
N THR A 119 2.61 15.72 4.36
CA THR A 119 2.44 17.18 4.51
C THR A 119 2.61 17.89 3.17
N SER A 120 1.77 18.91 2.94
CA SER A 120 1.76 19.65 1.67
C SER A 120 3.02 20.48 1.48
N THR A 121 3.56 20.45 0.26
CA THR A 121 4.56 21.39 -0.22
C THR A 121 4.05 22.03 -1.51
N GLU A 122 4.59 23.19 -1.89
CA GLU A 122 4.15 23.90 -3.11
C GLU A 122 4.28 23.07 -4.40
N SER A 123 5.15 22.04 -4.39
CA SER A 123 5.57 21.32 -5.59
C SER A 123 5.01 19.90 -5.74
N ALA A 124 4.25 19.39 -4.75
CA ALA A 124 3.81 18.00 -4.76
C ALA A 124 2.40 17.79 -4.19
N VAL A 125 1.64 16.93 -4.86
CA VAL A 125 0.36 16.41 -4.37
C VAL A 125 0.64 15.35 -3.29
N THR A 126 0.01 15.48 -2.13
CA THR A 126 0.18 14.57 -1.00
C THR A 126 -0.66 13.30 -1.15
N SER A 127 -0.32 12.26 -0.37
CA SER A 127 -1.17 11.08 -0.22
C SER A 127 -2.55 11.43 0.36
N VAL A 128 -2.61 12.42 1.27
CA VAL A 128 -3.88 12.94 1.83
C VAL A 128 -4.80 13.45 0.72
N THR A 129 -4.28 14.31 -0.16
CA THR A 129 -5.08 14.85 -1.27
C THR A 129 -5.49 13.76 -2.27
N GLU A 130 -4.61 12.80 -2.58
CA GLU A 130 -4.99 11.71 -3.49
C GLU A 130 -6.06 10.78 -2.91
N PHE A 131 -6.00 10.47 -1.61
CA PHE A 131 -7.07 9.71 -0.95
C PHE A 131 -8.37 10.49 -0.90
N GLN A 132 -8.34 11.79 -0.57
CA GLN A 132 -9.53 12.62 -0.59
C GLN A 132 -10.20 12.62 -1.97
N LEU A 133 -9.44 12.85 -3.04
CA LEU A 133 -9.96 12.83 -4.40
C LEU A 133 -10.50 11.47 -4.80
N LEU A 134 -9.84 10.37 -4.42
CA LEU A 134 -10.35 9.02 -4.66
C LEU A 134 -11.72 8.83 -4.02
N LYS A 135 -11.87 9.16 -2.74
CA LYS A 135 -13.12 9.01 -1.98
C LYS A 135 -14.24 9.87 -2.55
N GLU A 136 -13.95 11.14 -2.85
CA GLU A 136 -14.89 12.06 -3.48
C GLU A 136 -15.38 11.50 -4.83
N ASN A 137 -14.48 10.99 -5.66
CA ASN A 137 -14.84 10.41 -6.95
C ASN A 137 -15.60 9.07 -6.79
N LEU A 138 -15.23 8.21 -5.84
CA LEU A 138 -15.98 6.99 -5.54
C LEU A 138 -17.40 7.27 -5.05
N ALA A 139 -17.60 8.36 -4.30
CA ALA A 139 -18.92 8.78 -3.81
C ALA A 139 -19.87 9.25 -4.92
N THR A 140 -19.36 9.52 -6.14
CA THR A 140 -20.21 9.89 -7.29
C THR A 140 -20.96 8.72 -7.92
N TYR A 141 -20.61 7.48 -7.54
CA TYR A 141 -21.29 6.28 -8.01
C TYR A 141 -22.22 5.74 -6.93
N ASP A 142 -23.34 5.13 -7.34
CA ASP A 142 -24.32 4.45 -6.48
C ASP A 142 -23.71 3.19 -5.84
N ASN A 143 -22.86 3.43 -4.84
CA ASN A 143 -22.07 2.42 -4.17
C ASN A 143 -22.61 2.17 -2.76
N PRO A 144 -22.57 0.92 -2.28
CA PRO A 144 -22.81 0.60 -0.89
C PRO A 144 -21.84 1.38 0.02
N ASN A 145 -22.37 1.93 1.11
CA ASN A 145 -21.58 2.65 2.09
C ASN A 145 -20.47 1.76 2.67
N ALA A 146 -19.21 2.20 2.61
CA ALA A 146 -18.06 1.50 3.17
C ALA A 146 -17.34 2.31 4.24
N TYR A 147 -16.75 1.59 5.19
CA TYR A 147 -15.86 2.19 6.15
C TYR A 147 -14.46 2.28 5.54
N GLU A 148 -14.03 3.50 5.25
CA GLU A 148 -12.79 3.79 4.52
C GLU A 148 -11.62 3.95 5.50
N VAL A 149 -10.50 3.27 5.20
CA VAL A 149 -9.27 3.28 5.97
C VAL A 149 -8.11 3.72 5.08
N GLU A 150 -7.50 4.85 5.41
CA GLU A 150 -6.33 5.39 4.72
C GLU A 150 -5.06 4.76 5.27
N VAL A 151 -4.24 4.17 4.40
CA VAL A 151 -2.98 3.52 4.77
C VAL A 151 -1.81 4.39 4.33
N TYR A 152 -1.21 5.06 5.31
CA TYR A 152 -0.02 5.88 5.13
C TYR A 152 1.23 5.08 5.49
N TRP A 153 2.26 5.19 4.66
CA TRP A 153 3.51 4.49 4.87
C TRP A 153 4.70 5.24 4.27
N ASP A 154 5.89 4.95 4.77
CA ASP A 154 7.11 5.56 4.22
C ASP A 154 7.52 4.93 2.88
N GLY A 155 6.87 5.41 1.81
CA GLY A 155 7.22 5.12 0.43
C GLY A 155 8.38 5.95 -0.10
N THR A 156 9.20 6.51 0.81
CA THR A 156 10.29 7.45 0.61
C THR A 156 9.92 8.67 -0.21
N TYR A 157 10.77 9.69 -0.22
CA TYR A 157 10.54 10.88 -1.04
C TYR A 157 11.84 11.52 -1.52
N ASP A 158 11.81 12.05 -2.73
CA ASP A 158 12.74 13.06 -3.21
C ASP A 158 12.05 13.76 -4.39
N CYS A 159 12.26 15.06 -4.59
CA CYS A 159 11.71 15.78 -5.74
C CYS A 159 12.81 16.08 -6.74
N CYS A 160 12.66 15.91 -8.05
CA CYS A 160 11.60 15.38 -8.90
C CYS A 160 12.33 14.84 -10.15
N PHE A 161 11.66 14.06 -11.00
CA PHE A 161 12.25 13.68 -12.29
C PHE A 161 12.65 14.93 -13.07
N SER A 162 13.85 14.90 -13.65
CA SER A 162 14.44 16.03 -14.35
C SER A 162 15.11 15.58 -15.65
N THR A 163 15.62 16.51 -16.45
CA THR A 163 16.49 16.16 -17.59
C THR A 163 17.88 15.69 -17.15
N ASN A 164 18.23 15.79 -15.86
CA ASN A 164 19.49 15.33 -15.33
C ASN A 164 19.44 13.83 -15.02
N HIS A 165 20.14 13.04 -15.85
CA HIS A 165 20.28 11.59 -15.68
C HIS A 165 20.78 11.17 -14.29
N LYS A 166 21.74 11.90 -13.69
CA LYS A 166 22.28 11.54 -12.37
C LYS A 166 21.23 11.68 -11.27
N LYS A 167 20.43 12.74 -11.33
CA LYS A 167 19.30 12.95 -10.41
C LYS A 167 18.23 11.88 -10.59
N ASN A 168 17.90 11.53 -11.83
CA ASN A 168 16.94 10.45 -12.10
C ASN A 168 17.46 9.10 -11.61
N LYS A 169 18.76 8.83 -11.76
CA LYS A 169 19.39 7.62 -11.21
C LYS A 169 19.20 7.51 -9.69
N GLN A 170 19.40 8.60 -8.95
CA GLN A 170 19.15 8.63 -7.50
C GLN A 170 17.69 8.32 -7.17
N LEU A 171 16.73 8.86 -7.93
CA LEU A 171 15.30 8.53 -7.75
C LEU A 171 14.99 7.05 -8.05
N PHE A 172 15.76 6.43 -8.94
CA PHE A 172 15.62 5.01 -9.25
C PHE A 172 16.24 4.12 -8.15
N GLU A 173 17.39 4.49 -7.61
CA GLU A 173 18.00 3.81 -6.44
C GLU A 173 17.07 3.94 -5.21
N LEU A 174 16.52 5.13 -4.96
CA LEU A 174 15.56 5.37 -3.87
C LEU A 174 14.24 4.57 -4.02
N PHE A 175 13.88 4.20 -5.26
CA PHE A 175 12.74 3.31 -5.50
C PHE A 175 13.01 1.90 -4.97
N GLU A 176 14.24 1.39 -5.07
CA GLU A 176 14.61 0.09 -4.54
C GLU A 176 14.51 0.07 -3.00
N ASP A 177 14.97 1.13 -2.33
CA ASP A 177 14.77 1.31 -0.88
C ASP A 177 13.27 1.31 -0.51
N ALA A 178 12.44 2.00 -1.30
CA ALA A 178 11.00 1.99 -1.09
C ALA A 178 10.37 0.61 -1.29
N GLN A 179 10.89 -0.23 -2.19
CA GLN A 179 10.41 -1.61 -2.35
C GLN A 179 10.71 -2.45 -1.11
N GLU A 180 11.85 -2.23 -0.46
CA GLU A 180 12.16 -2.89 0.82
C GLU A 180 11.20 -2.44 1.92
N ASN A 181 10.97 -1.13 2.05
CA ASN A 181 9.98 -0.58 2.99
C ASN A 181 8.59 -1.17 2.74
N ALA A 182 8.15 -1.24 1.48
CA ALA A 182 6.86 -1.79 1.11
C ALA A 182 6.68 -3.25 1.57
N GLY A 183 7.74 -4.06 1.47
CA GLY A 183 7.76 -5.44 1.97
C GLY A 183 7.59 -5.52 3.49
N LYS A 184 8.24 -4.64 4.25
CA LYS A 184 8.10 -4.59 5.71
C LYS A 184 6.73 -4.09 6.15
N VAL A 185 6.21 -3.03 5.52
CA VAL A 185 4.87 -2.49 5.76
C VAL A 185 3.79 -3.54 5.47
N ALA A 186 3.97 -4.34 4.41
CA ALA A 186 3.04 -5.42 4.07
C ALA A 186 2.83 -6.43 5.20
N ILE A 187 3.88 -6.72 5.99
CA ILE A 187 3.80 -7.64 7.13
C ILE A 187 2.87 -7.08 8.22
N SER A 188 2.98 -5.79 8.53
CA SER A 188 2.11 -5.14 9.52
C SER A 188 0.70 -4.93 8.99
N LEU A 189 0.55 -4.56 7.71
CA LEU A 189 -0.77 -4.46 7.08
C LEU A 189 -1.47 -5.83 7.05
N ARG A 190 -0.74 -6.93 6.85
CA ARG A 190 -1.30 -8.27 6.95
C ARG A 190 -1.95 -8.53 8.30
N LYS A 191 -1.31 -8.14 9.41
CA LYS A 191 -1.90 -8.25 10.76
C LYS A 191 -3.23 -7.50 10.84
N VAL A 192 -3.28 -6.27 10.33
CA VAL A 192 -4.50 -5.44 10.28
C VAL A 192 -5.60 -6.13 9.48
N LEU A 193 -5.31 -6.55 8.24
CA LEU A 193 -6.28 -7.20 7.37
C LEU A 193 -6.79 -8.52 7.97
N ASN A 194 -5.92 -9.30 8.61
CA ASN A 194 -6.30 -10.54 9.27
C ASN A 194 -7.20 -10.34 10.49
N LEU A 195 -7.05 -9.24 11.21
CA LEU A 195 -7.87 -8.92 12.39
C LEU A 195 -9.19 -8.21 12.04
N THR A 196 -9.39 -7.89 10.77
CA THR A 196 -10.60 -7.22 10.29
C THR A 196 -11.77 -8.20 10.34
N LYS A 197 -12.86 -7.85 11.04
CA LYS A 197 -14.01 -8.76 11.22
C LYS A 197 -15.02 -8.70 10.08
N LYS A 198 -14.98 -7.64 9.25
CA LYS A 198 -15.93 -7.47 8.16
C LYS A 198 -15.76 -8.57 7.12
N ILE A 199 -16.87 -9.16 6.68
CA ILE A 199 -16.84 -10.18 5.61
C ILE A 199 -16.30 -9.56 4.32
N GLN A 200 -16.81 -8.40 3.92
CA GLN A 200 -16.40 -7.74 2.69
C GLN A 200 -15.23 -6.79 2.96
N ILE A 201 -14.06 -7.13 2.42
CA ILE A 201 -12.84 -6.32 2.51
C ILE A 201 -12.44 -5.89 1.10
N GLN A 202 -12.13 -4.62 0.95
CA GLN A 202 -11.64 -4.05 -0.29
C GLN A 202 -10.27 -3.46 -0.04
N VAL A 203 -9.35 -3.70 -0.97
CA VAL A 203 -8.01 -3.11 -0.91
C VAL A 203 -7.70 -2.48 -2.26
N VAL A 204 -7.36 -1.20 -2.26
CA VAL A 204 -7.01 -0.43 -3.46
C VAL A 204 -5.61 0.12 -3.29
N GLY A 205 -4.69 -0.30 -4.17
CA GLY A 205 -3.30 0.12 -4.12
C GLY A 205 -2.90 0.84 -5.40
N HIS A 206 -2.20 1.95 -5.26
CA HIS A 206 -1.62 2.66 -6.39
C HIS A 206 -0.11 2.46 -6.47
N SER A 207 0.43 2.27 -7.68
CA SER A 207 1.87 2.25 -7.91
C SER A 207 2.56 1.21 -7.01
N LEU A 208 3.51 1.61 -6.17
CA LEU A 208 4.22 0.71 -5.25
C LEU A 208 3.35 0.23 -4.07
N GLY A 209 2.23 0.90 -3.77
CA GLY A 209 1.22 0.39 -2.84
C GLY A 209 0.64 -0.96 -3.28
N ALA A 210 0.76 -1.31 -4.57
CA ALA A 210 0.44 -2.65 -5.05
C ALA A 210 1.32 -3.74 -4.45
N GLN A 211 2.60 -3.46 -4.16
CA GLN A 211 3.47 -4.42 -3.48
C GLN A 211 3.04 -4.61 -2.02
N VAL A 212 2.74 -3.50 -1.33
CA VAL A 212 2.24 -3.52 0.05
C VAL A 212 1.00 -4.42 0.15
N ILE A 213 0.04 -4.24 -0.76
CA ILE A 213 -1.18 -5.05 -0.80
C ILE A 213 -0.88 -6.51 -1.15
N ALA A 214 -0.19 -6.77 -2.25
CA ALA A 214 0.11 -8.13 -2.70
C ALA A 214 0.79 -8.94 -1.60
N TYR A 215 1.83 -8.37 -0.97
CA TYR A 215 2.62 -9.05 0.06
C TYR A 215 1.86 -9.14 1.39
N SER A 216 0.82 -8.32 1.61
CA SER A 216 -0.05 -8.45 2.77
C SER A 216 -1.05 -9.60 2.62
N LEU A 217 -1.40 -9.96 1.39
CA LEU A 217 -2.48 -10.93 1.10
C LEU A 217 -2.00 -12.33 0.74
N PHE A 218 -0.76 -12.47 0.30
CA PHE A 218 -0.08 -13.74 0.04
C PHE A 218 1.42 -13.58 0.31
N ASP A 219 2.13 -14.69 0.48
CA ASP A 219 3.56 -14.70 0.85
C ASP A 219 4.46 -15.09 -0.34
N PRO A 220 4.79 -14.15 -1.24
CA PRO A 220 5.62 -14.46 -2.41
C PRO A 220 7.08 -14.80 -2.08
N ALA A 221 7.51 -14.67 -0.82
CA ALA A 221 8.87 -15.00 -0.41
C ALA A 221 8.95 -16.20 0.55
N GLY A 222 7.80 -16.73 1.00
CA GLY A 222 7.75 -17.75 2.07
C GLY A 222 8.36 -17.28 3.39
N THR A 223 8.46 -15.96 3.59
CA THR A 223 9.23 -15.34 4.69
C THR A 223 8.40 -15.11 5.95
N SER A 224 7.09 -15.32 5.88
CA SER A 224 6.14 -14.84 6.90
C SER A 224 5.36 -15.98 7.56
N ASN A 225 6.06 -17.02 8.01
CA ASN A 225 5.47 -18.20 8.67
C ASN A 225 4.77 -17.92 10.02
N ILE A 226 4.66 -16.65 10.45
CA ILE A 226 4.15 -16.29 11.80
C ILE A 226 2.86 -15.46 11.73
N ILE A 227 2.58 -14.74 10.63
CA ILE A 227 1.40 -13.87 10.54
C ILE A 227 0.44 -14.38 9.47
N PRO A 228 -0.78 -14.81 9.86
CA PRO A 228 -1.75 -15.31 8.91
C PRO A 228 -2.21 -14.23 7.94
N THR A 229 -2.36 -14.62 6.68
CA THR A 229 -3.17 -13.89 5.68
C THR A 229 -4.64 -13.89 6.12
N PRO A 230 -5.47 -12.91 5.70
CA PRO A 230 -6.89 -12.88 6.07
C PRO A 230 -7.60 -14.23 5.89
N ASN A 231 -8.45 -14.61 6.85
CA ASN A 231 -9.11 -15.92 6.82
C ASN A 231 -10.09 -16.04 5.63
N GLN A 232 -9.88 -17.05 4.79
CA GLN A 232 -10.65 -17.26 3.57
C GLN A 232 -12.10 -17.73 3.83
N THR A 233 -12.38 -18.39 4.95
CA THR A 233 -13.76 -18.85 5.24
C THR A 233 -14.68 -17.70 5.63
N ASN A 234 -14.12 -16.58 6.07
CA ASN A 234 -14.86 -15.49 6.70
C ASN A 234 -14.81 -14.19 5.90
N HIS A 235 -13.94 -14.10 4.88
CA HIS A 235 -13.75 -12.87 4.12
C HIS A 235 -13.89 -13.08 2.62
N LYS A 236 -14.44 -12.07 1.97
CA LYS A 236 -14.48 -11.87 0.52
C LYS A 236 -13.65 -10.63 0.19
N LEU A 237 -12.53 -10.82 -0.51
CA LEU A 237 -11.57 -9.76 -0.81
C LEU A 237 -11.62 -9.27 -2.26
N SER A 238 -11.89 -7.97 -2.43
CA SER A 238 -11.73 -7.28 -3.72
C SER A 238 -10.40 -6.54 -3.75
N ILE A 239 -9.51 -6.96 -4.65
CA ILE A 239 -8.15 -6.43 -4.76
C ILE A 239 -8.07 -5.62 -6.04
N CYS A 240 -7.88 -4.30 -5.95
CA CYS A 240 -7.70 -3.43 -7.09
C CYS A 240 -6.32 -2.78 -7.06
N LEU A 241 -5.49 -3.08 -8.08
CA LEU A 241 -4.15 -2.53 -8.20
C LEU A 241 -4.10 -1.60 -9.40
N ILE A 242 -3.91 -0.31 -9.12
CA ILE A 242 -3.91 0.76 -10.11
C ILE A 242 -2.47 1.15 -10.43
N ALA A 243 -2.12 1.06 -11.71
CA ALA A 243 -0.78 1.30 -12.22
C ALA A 243 0.31 0.60 -11.39
N PRO A 244 0.19 -0.72 -11.10
CA PRO A 244 1.07 -1.42 -10.17
C PRO A 244 2.55 -1.32 -10.56
N ALA A 245 3.37 -0.77 -9.67
CA ALA A 245 4.81 -0.64 -9.83
C ALA A 245 5.54 -1.92 -9.37
N ILE A 246 5.04 -3.07 -9.81
CA ILE A 246 5.57 -4.42 -9.54
C ILE A 246 5.61 -5.25 -10.83
N ASP A 247 6.15 -6.47 -10.74
CA ASP A 247 6.22 -7.44 -11.83
C ASP A 247 5.16 -8.55 -11.63
N ALA A 248 4.67 -9.11 -12.73
CA ALA A 248 3.65 -10.17 -12.72
C ALA A 248 4.06 -11.42 -11.90
N ARG A 249 5.36 -11.71 -11.75
CA ARG A 249 5.87 -12.87 -11.01
C ARG A 249 5.48 -12.88 -9.54
N VAL A 250 5.18 -11.72 -8.95
CA VAL A 250 4.67 -11.61 -7.57
C VAL A 250 3.42 -12.49 -7.37
N PHE A 251 2.62 -12.70 -8.42
CA PHE A 251 1.38 -13.47 -8.36
C PHE A 251 1.54 -14.95 -8.69
N HIS A 252 2.75 -15.45 -8.98
CA HIS A 252 2.95 -16.89 -9.10
C HIS A 252 2.70 -17.61 -7.77
N ASP A 253 2.86 -16.89 -6.66
CA ASP A 253 2.61 -17.37 -5.29
C ASP A 253 1.24 -16.91 -4.76
N TYR A 254 0.28 -16.61 -5.64
CA TYR A 254 -1.03 -16.07 -5.27
C TYR A 254 -1.84 -16.98 -4.31
N TYR A 255 -1.66 -18.29 -4.39
CA TYR A 255 -2.22 -19.28 -3.45
C TYR A 255 -1.32 -19.58 -2.27
N ASN A 256 -0.13 -18.96 -2.15
CA ASN A 256 0.69 -19.05 -0.95
C ASN A 256 0.08 -18.20 0.16
N ARG A 257 -1.02 -18.72 0.72
CA ARG A 257 -1.81 -18.13 1.79
C ARG A 257 -1.75 -19.09 2.98
N THR A 258 -1.84 -18.53 4.19
CA THR A 258 -1.77 -19.34 5.43
C THR A 258 -3.03 -20.18 5.69
N THR A 259 -4.15 -19.86 5.04
CA THR A 259 -5.35 -20.70 5.06
C THR A 259 -5.39 -21.53 3.77
N PRO A 260 -5.64 -22.85 3.82
CA PRO A 260 -5.74 -23.68 2.63
C PRO A 260 -6.78 -23.15 1.64
N VAL A 261 -6.39 -23.03 0.37
CA VAL A 261 -7.31 -22.69 -0.72
C VAL A 261 -7.93 -24.00 -1.23
N ASN A 262 -9.25 -24.10 -1.23
CA ASN A 262 -9.93 -25.20 -1.91
C ASN A 262 -9.96 -24.91 -3.41
N ILE A 263 -9.09 -25.58 -4.17
CA ILE A 263 -8.92 -25.35 -5.61
C ILE A 263 -10.14 -25.78 -6.46
N GLU A 264 -11.10 -26.49 -5.87
CA GLU A 264 -12.32 -26.93 -6.56
C GLU A 264 -13.46 -25.88 -6.48
N GLU A 265 -13.40 -24.99 -5.49
CA GLU A 265 -14.42 -23.97 -5.21
C GLU A 265 -14.01 -22.60 -5.77
N PRO A 266 -14.97 -21.70 -6.10
CA PRO A 266 -14.68 -20.32 -6.44
C PRO A 266 -13.82 -19.63 -5.36
N ASP A 267 -12.75 -18.96 -5.77
CA ASP A 267 -11.89 -18.20 -4.85
C ASP A 267 -12.69 -17.04 -4.25
N ASN A 268 -12.46 -16.78 -2.97
CA ASN A 268 -13.02 -15.66 -2.23
C ASN A 268 -12.18 -14.38 -2.43
N TYR A 269 -11.14 -14.43 -3.26
CA TYR A 269 -10.40 -13.28 -3.75
C TYR A 269 -10.74 -13.02 -5.21
N ARG A 270 -10.89 -11.74 -5.55
CA ARG A 270 -10.91 -11.27 -6.92
C ARG A 270 -9.90 -10.16 -7.12
N LEU A 271 -9.23 -10.16 -8.26
CA LEU A 271 -8.15 -9.26 -8.60
C LEU A 271 -8.52 -8.42 -9.83
N MET A 272 -8.31 -7.11 -9.73
CA MET A 272 -8.33 -6.19 -10.85
C MET A 272 -6.96 -5.54 -10.98
N ILE A 273 -6.38 -5.60 -12.18
CA ILE A 273 -5.18 -4.85 -12.55
C ILE A 273 -5.59 -3.75 -13.53
N VAL A 274 -5.39 -2.50 -13.14
CA VAL A 274 -5.55 -1.34 -14.02
C VAL A 274 -4.18 -0.91 -14.51
N TYR A 275 -3.92 -1.04 -15.81
CA TYR A 275 -2.63 -0.72 -16.42
C TYR A 275 -2.72 0.42 -17.44
N ASN A 276 -1.60 1.03 -17.77
CA ASN A 276 -1.46 2.07 -18.78
C ASN A 276 -0.13 1.87 -19.53
N GLU A 277 -0.19 1.46 -20.79
CA GLU A 277 1.00 1.17 -21.59
C GLU A 277 1.84 2.42 -21.87
N ASP A 278 1.27 3.62 -21.72
CA ASP A 278 1.93 4.90 -21.93
C ASP A 278 2.45 5.56 -20.65
N ASP A 279 2.30 4.91 -19.50
CA ASP A 279 2.83 5.40 -18.23
C ASP A 279 4.36 5.56 -18.26
N PHE A 280 4.83 6.81 -18.37
CA PHE A 280 6.26 7.09 -18.50
C PHE A 280 7.06 6.77 -17.22
N VAL A 281 6.41 6.84 -16.05
CA VAL A 281 7.05 6.57 -14.75
C VAL A 281 7.32 5.08 -14.65
N LEU A 282 6.33 4.24 -14.94
CA LEU A 282 6.49 2.78 -14.90
C LEU A 282 7.37 2.26 -16.04
N LYS A 283 7.34 2.88 -17.22
CA LYS A 283 8.30 2.57 -18.29
C LYS A 283 9.72 3.00 -17.94
N LYS A 284 9.88 3.92 -16.98
CA LYS A 284 11.14 4.60 -16.63
C LYS A 284 11.79 5.18 -17.88
N LYS A 285 11.00 5.93 -18.67
CA LYS A 285 11.46 6.58 -19.90
C LYS A 285 11.16 8.07 -19.84
N ASP A 286 11.95 8.83 -20.60
CA ASP A 286 11.79 10.27 -20.75
C ASP A 286 10.35 10.61 -21.19
N PRO A 287 9.64 11.48 -20.47
CA PRO A 287 8.24 11.79 -20.77
C PRO A 287 8.05 12.52 -22.11
N LYS A 288 9.08 13.20 -22.64
CA LYS A 288 8.96 13.94 -23.92
C LYS A 288 9.09 12.99 -25.11
N THR A 289 10.19 12.25 -25.15
CA THR A 289 10.60 11.43 -26.29
C THR A 289 10.17 9.97 -26.16
N GLY A 290 10.07 9.42 -24.96
CA GLY A 290 9.74 8.02 -24.72
C GLY A 290 10.83 7.02 -25.16
N PHE A 291 12.02 7.50 -25.56
CA PHE A 291 13.09 6.66 -26.10
C PHE A 291 14.24 6.40 -25.11
N PHE A 292 14.51 7.33 -24.19
CA PHE A 292 15.64 7.26 -23.28
C PHE A 292 15.22 6.94 -21.84
N GLY A 293 15.92 6.02 -21.18
CA GLY A 293 15.71 5.67 -19.77
C GLY A 293 16.04 4.21 -19.49
N PRO A 294 16.13 3.81 -18.21
CA PRO A 294 16.58 2.46 -17.84
C PRO A 294 15.56 1.35 -18.16
N GLY A 295 14.30 1.69 -18.42
CA GLY A 295 13.28 0.70 -18.77
C GLY A 295 12.64 0.02 -17.55
N ALA A 296 11.51 -0.64 -17.77
CA ALA A 296 10.65 -1.17 -16.69
C ALA A 296 11.26 -2.32 -15.86
N ASN A 297 12.38 -2.91 -16.29
CA ASN A 297 13.05 -4.02 -15.61
C ASN A 297 14.27 -3.60 -14.77
N SER A 298 14.69 -2.34 -14.84
CA SER A 298 15.88 -1.83 -14.14
C SER A 298 15.49 -0.96 -12.96
N TYR A 299 16.25 -1.02 -11.86
CA TYR A 299 15.98 -0.32 -10.59
C TYR A 299 14.60 -0.67 -10.02
N GLY A 300 14.43 -1.94 -9.63
CA GLY A 300 13.11 -2.52 -9.38
C GLY A 300 12.30 -2.81 -10.65
N ARG A 301 11.29 -3.67 -10.56
CA ARG A 301 10.47 -4.04 -11.73
C ARG A 301 9.07 -3.48 -11.66
N THR A 302 8.63 -2.85 -12.74
CA THR A 302 7.37 -2.08 -12.82
C THR A 302 6.50 -2.52 -14.00
N GLY A 303 6.82 -3.68 -14.58
CA GLY A 303 6.29 -4.12 -15.87
C GLY A 303 4.79 -4.42 -15.88
N LEU A 304 4.18 -4.73 -14.73
CA LEU A 304 2.76 -5.06 -14.68
C LEU A 304 1.88 -3.85 -15.00
N GLY A 305 2.14 -2.70 -14.37
CA GLY A 305 1.29 -1.51 -14.52
C GLY A 305 1.43 -0.78 -15.85
N CYS A 306 2.46 -1.09 -16.64
CA CYS A 306 2.62 -0.58 -18.02
C CYS A 306 2.56 -1.69 -19.09
N ASN A 307 2.05 -2.87 -18.72
CA ASN A 307 1.96 -4.05 -19.59
C ASN A 307 3.24 -4.34 -20.39
N HIS A 308 4.41 -4.15 -19.77
CA HIS A 308 5.69 -4.24 -20.47
C HIS A 308 5.90 -5.65 -21.04
N HIS A 309 6.03 -5.75 -22.37
CA HIS A 309 6.08 -7.03 -23.09
C HIS A 309 4.86 -7.94 -22.81
N GLY A 310 3.67 -7.36 -22.64
CA GLY A 310 2.42 -8.09 -22.42
C GLY A 310 2.34 -8.75 -21.04
N GLN A 311 3.02 -8.22 -20.02
CA GLN A 311 3.04 -8.81 -18.68
C GLN A 311 1.64 -8.98 -18.04
N ALA A 312 0.72 -8.03 -18.23
CA ALA A 312 -0.63 -8.13 -17.70
C ALA A 312 -1.41 -9.26 -18.38
N GLU A 313 -1.34 -9.34 -19.72
CA GLU A 313 -2.01 -10.39 -20.50
C GLU A 313 -1.42 -11.79 -20.22
N LYS A 314 -0.10 -11.87 -20.04
CA LYS A 314 0.58 -13.11 -19.62
C LYS A 314 0.14 -13.53 -18.21
N LEU A 315 -0.01 -12.57 -17.29
CA LEU A 315 -0.52 -12.85 -15.96
C LEU A 315 -1.96 -13.39 -16.01
N LYS A 316 -2.83 -12.80 -16.83
CA LYS A 316 -4.19 -13.30 -17.04
C LYS A 316 -4.21 -14.73 -17.56
N SER A 317 -3.41 -15.01 -18.59
CA SER A 317 -3.26 -16.37 -19.14
C SER A 317 -2.72 -17.36 -18.09
N TYR A 318 -1.83 -16.89 -17.20
CA TYR A 318 -1.31 -17.69 -16.09
C TYR A 318 -2.41 -18.01 -15.06
N PHE A 319 -3.23 -17.02 -14.69
CA PHE A 319 -4.37 -17.22 -13.77
C PHE A 319 -5.38 -18.23 -14.34
N GLU A 320 -5.78 -18.09 -15.60
CA GLU A 320 -6.72 -19.02 -16.25
C GLU A 320 -6.20 -20.47 -16.21
N LYS A 321 -4.89 -20.66 -16.30
CA LYS A 321 -4.25 -21.99 -16.28
C LYS A 321 -4.00 -22.53 -14.86
N HIS A 322 -3.51 -21.70 -13.95
CA HIS A 322 -2.99 -22.13 -12.66
C HIS A 322 -3.93 -21.85 -11.49
N PHE A 323 -4.83 -20.88 -11.64
CA PHE A 323 -5.81 -20.46 -10.64
C PHE A 323 -7.22 -20.34 -11.27
N PRO A 324 -7.75 -21.41 -11.92
CA PRO A 324 -8.95 -21.32 -12.76
C PRO A 324 -10.24 -20.93 -12.02
N LYS A 325 -10.22 -20.99 -10.68
CA LYS A 325 -11.33 -20.57 -9.81
C LYS A 325 -11.19 -19.15 -9.28
N SER A 326 -10.08 -18.48 -9.59
CA SER A 326 -9.80 -17.11 -9.19
C SER A 326 -10.14 -16.14 -10.31
N GLU A 327 -10.77 -15.02 -9.96
CA GLU A 327 -11.09 -13.98 -10.93
C GLU A 327 -9.93 -12.98 -11.06
N LEU A 328 -9.42 -12.82 -12.29
CA LEU A 328 -8.51 -11.74 -12.67
C LEU A 328 -9.11 -10.92 -13.82
N THR A 329 -9.42 -9.66 -13.53
CA THR A 329 -9.86 -8.67 -14.51
C THR A 329 -8.71 -7.72 -14.85
N LEU A 330 -8.50 -7.46 -16.14
CA LEU A 330 -7.56 -6.45 -16.62
C LEU A 330 -8.33 -5.25 -17.15
N LYS A 331 -7.85 -4.04 -16.85
CA LYS A 331 -8.37 -2.78 -17.37
C LYS A 331 -7.25 -1.96 -17.99
N ASP A 332 -7.31 -1.82 -19.31
CA ASP A 332 -6.43 -0.96 -20.07
C ASP A 332 -6.91 0.50 -19.97
N LYS A 333 -6.03 1.36 -19.48
CA LYS A 333 -6.22 2.81 -19.36
C LYS A 333 -5.14 3.57 -20.13
N THR A 334 -4.63 3.00 -21.22
CA THR A 334 -3.63 3.64 -22.09
C THR A 334 -4.13 4.94 -22.70
N SER A 335 -5.45 5.12 -22.85
CA SER A 335 -6.08 6.39 -23.24
C SER A 335 -5.75 7.58 -22.32
N LEU A 336 -5.33 7.34 -21.07
CA LEU A 336 -4.85 8.38 -20.15
C LEU A 336 -3.51 9.00 -20.58
N GLY A 337 -2.83 8.41 -21.56
CA GLY A 337 -1.53 8.84 -22.04
C GLY A 337 -0.45 8.71 -20.97
N LYS A 338 0.49 9.65 -20.93
CA LYS A 338 1.68 9.60 -20.07
C LYS A 338 1.43 9.98 -18.60
N CYS A 339 0.28 9.62 -18.02
CA CYS A 339 0.01 9.92 -16.61
C CYS A 339 0.25 8.71 -15.68
N HIS A 340 0.87 8.97 -14.53
CA HIS A 340 1.05 7.99 -13.44
C HIS A 340 0.30 8.36 -12.14
N SER A 341 -0.09 9.63 -11.94
CA SER A 341 -0.73 10.04 -10.69
C SER A 341 -2.07 9.33 -10.51
N TRP A 342 -2.39 8.93 -9.28
CA TRP A 342 -3.62 8.20 -8.97
C TRP A 342 -4.86 8.97 -9.41
N ARG A 343 -4.84 10.31 -9.33
CA ARG A 343 -5.92 11.18 -9.80
C ARG A 343 -6.29 10.96 -11.27
N CYS A 344 -5.34 10.60 -12.13
CA CYS A 344 -5.62 10.35 -13.55
C CYS A 344 -6.47 9.10 -13.76
N TYR A 345 -6.30 8.08 -12.91
CA TYR A 345 -7.04 6.83 -12.98
C TYR A 345 -8.39 6.90 -12.26
N THR A 346 -8.62 7.96 -11.49
CA THR A 346 -9.79 8.09 -10.60
C THR A 346 -10.73 9.20 -11.02
N GLN A 347 -10.45 9.92 -12.11
CA GLN A 347 -11.32 10.97 -12.62
C GLN A 347 -12.42 10.42 -13.54
N ASN A 348 -13.64 10.92 -13.34
CA ASN A 348 -14.80 10.69 -14.23
C ASN A 348 -15.01 9.20 -14.54
N GLU A 349 -15.49 8.87 -15.75
CA GLU A 349 -15.82 7.51 -16.19
C GLU A 349 -14.71 6.47 -15.99
N GLU A 350 -13.46 6.89 -15.86
CA GLU A 350 -12.32 5.99 -15.68
C GLU A 350 -12.43 5.15 -14.40
N LEU A 351 -13.04 5.72 -13.35
CA LEU A 351 -13.22 5.07 -12.06
C LEU A 351 -14.47 4.18 -12.00
N LYS A 352 -15.42 4.32 -12.93
CA LYS A 352 -16.71 3.61 -12.90
C LYS A 352 -16.54 2.10 -12.84
N GLU A 353 -15.60 1.57 -13.61
CA GLU A 353 -15.37 0.12 -13.67
C GLU A 353 -14.66 -0.41 -12.42
N VAL A 354 -13.73 0.38 -11.87
CA VAL A 354 -13.08 0.09 -10.58
C VAL A 354 -14.14 0.08 -9.48
N SER A 355 -15.01 1.09 -9.45
CA SER A 355 -16.15 1.17 -8.54
C SER A 355 -17.03 -0.07 -8.63
N ASN A 356 -17.55 -0.39 -9.82
CA ASN A 356 -18.37 -1.58 -10.03
C ASN A 356 -17.68 -2.87 -9.59
N PHE A 357 -16.38 -2.98 -9.86
CA PHE A 357 -15.58 -4.11 -9.40
C PHE A 357 -15.52 -4.18 -7.87
N LEU A 358 -15.22 -3.09 -7.16
CA LEU A 358 -15.11 -3.10 -5.71
C LEU A 358 -16.41 -3.52 -5.02
N TRP A 359 -17.56 -3.08 -5.54
CA TRP A 359 -18.86 -3.25 -4.87
C TRP A 359 -19.64 -4.48 -5.30
N ARG A 360 -19.18 -5.23 -6.30
CA ARG A 360 -19.95 -6.34 -6.85
C ARG A 360 -20.41 -7.38 -5.81
N TRP A 361 -19.58 -7.80 -4.85
CA TRP A 361 -20.06 -8.75 -3.82
C TRP A 361 -20.98 -8.14 -2.77
N VAL A 362 -21.00 -6.82 -2.66
CA VAL A 362 -21.87 -6.12 -1.72
C VAL A 362 -23.25 -5.91 -2.32
N VAL A 363 -23.33 -5.54 -3.60
CA VAL A 363 -24.59 -5.23 -4.30
C VAL A 363 -25.34 -6.48 -4.72
N TRP A 364 -24.63 -7.50 -5.23
CA TRP A 364 -25.28 -8.64 -5.90
C TRP A 364 -25.57 -9.81 -4.98
N GLY A 365 -25.21 -9.72 -3.69
CA GLY A 365 -25.66 -10.67 -2.66
C GLY A 365 -25.31 -12.12 -2.95
N ASP A 366 -24.18 -12.39 -3.63
CA ASP A 366 -23.65 -13.74 -3.77
C ASP A 366 -23.34 -14.25 -2.35
N PHE A 367 -24.31 -14.90 -1.69
CA PHE A 367 -24.21 -15.50 -0.35
C PHE A 367 -24.26 -17.02 -0.47
#